data_AF-A0A3M7JCX9-F1
#
_entry.id   AF-A0A3M7JCX9-F1
#
_cell.length_a   1.000
_cell.length_b   1.000
_cell.length_c   1.000
_cell.angle_alpha   90.00
_cell.angle_beta   90.00
_cell.angle_gamma   90.00
#
_symmetry.space_group_name_H-M   'P 1'
#
loop_
_entity.id
_entity.type
_entity.pdbx_description
1 polymer ?
#
loop_
_entity_poly.entity_id
_entity_poly.type
_entity_poly.pdbx_seq_one_letter_code
_entity_poly.pdbx_strand_id
1 'polypeptide(L)'
;MSETEKVGVSADGQKETEHLQHTTVSVAPTSGPAEEYTIVHTGKPRVKPKKWIEEEEDVPLVDHTAPLAKNSKKTKRLLKQQQKRQQKASSKVRNFLELPAELLQEILGHLRPTDIIRVSQLNHATKEFIQEQEGAITKDIVDRRYWVLRRCLPLPVFFEQVDEASKAALLNPSWQEKTAINRKPYQHIKTIDPENVCSCPSCLLAWNNLNVVLDLAHFQWNLNHREPIPMIPRGTNPDWNIKLTDQHARIVQKAMDSPLAYAALLQTHLNTITGTLLRQTRPAGMGQKQPLHRHNKRAVPLPAKTVHPNLLYYLTEHDAMQEDDAFLEREGKPSYEFPYHRDNYYNLLAYVPNRKWNKEEQRWVYYAHGFHERDLAWIRERFTTDPVSAAPLAKGEDAVGAPFVTRFAENLKT
;
A
#
# COMPACT_ATOMS: atom_id res chain seq x y z
N MET A 1 10.16 -70.96 -3.84
CA MET A 1 9.44 -71.43 -5.05
C MET A 1 9.20 -70.21 -5.92
N SER A 2 9.75 -70.24 -7.14
CA SER A 2 9.44 -69.45 -8.35
C SER A 2 9.41 -67.91 -8.21
N GLU A 3 10.43 -67.17 -8.65
CA GLU A 3 10.78 -66.82 -10.05
C GLU A 3 9.62 -66.12 -10.78
N THR A 4 9.77 -64.88 -11.25
CA THR A 4 10.40 -64.63 -12.56
C THR A 4 10.85 -63.17 -12.75
N GLU A 5 12.06 -63.05 -13.31
CA GLU A 5 12.69 -61.89 -13.95
C GLU A 5 12.07 -61.52 -15.31
N LYS A 6 12.26 -60.25 -15.73
CA LYS A 6 12.92 -59.76 -16.98
C LYS A 6 12.53 -58.28 -17.21
N VAL A 7 13.44 -57.29 -17.16
CA VAL A 7 14.59 -56.93 -18.02
C VAL A 7 14.21 -56.28 -19.36
N GLY A 8 14.70 -55.04 -19.53
CA GLY A 8 15.22 -54.47 -20.79
C GLY A 8 14.41 -53.29 -21.38
N VAL A 9 14.95 -52.27 -22.04
CA VAL A 9 16.31 -51.79 -22.39
C VAL A 9 16.13 -50.31 -22.84
N SER A 10 17.22 -49.55 -22.69
CA SER A 10 17.56 -48.20 -23.16
C SER A 10 17.16 -47.78 -24.59
N ALA A 11 17.03 -46.47 -24.86
CA ALA A 11 17.71 -45.81 -26.00
C ALA A 11 17.54 -44.27 -26.01
N ASP A 12 18.64 -43.63 -26.42
CA ASP A 12 18.93 -42.22 -26.66
C ASP A 12 17.97 -41.42 -27.55
N GLY A 13 18.02 -40.09 -27.42
CA GLY A 13 17.42 -39.15 -28.37
C GLY A 13 17.85 -37.69 -28.14
N GLN A 14 18.92 -37.28 -28.81
CA GLN A 14 19.54 -35.96 -28.87
C GLN A 14 18.72 -34.87 -29.58
N LYS A 15 19.01 -33.60 -29.21
CA LYS A 15 18.91 -32.32 -29.98
C LYS A 15 17.47 -31.87 -30.31
N GLU A 16 17.09 -30.59 -30.35
CA GLU A 16 17.75 -29.43 -30.95
C GLU A 16 17.40 -28.12 -30.20
N THR A 17 18.42 -27.26 -30.06
CA THR A 17 18.30 -25.84 -29.73
C THR A 17 18.06 -25.07 -31.03
N GLU A 18 16.87 -24.51 -31.22
CA GLU A 18 16.60 -23.57 -32.32
C GLU A 18 16.95 -22.13 -31.92
N HIS A 19 17.87 -21.57 -32.71
CA HIS A 19 18.31 -20.19 -32.68
C HIS A 19 17.19 -19.24 -33.16
N LEU A 20 16.90 -18.22 -32.36
CA LEU A 20 16.28 -16.98 -32.86
C LEU A 20 17.22 -16.33 -33.88
N GLN A 21 16.79 -16.23 -35.14
CA GLN A 21 17.40 -15.35 -36.13
C GLN A 21 16.45 -14.21 -36.49
N HIS A 22 16.99 -13.00 -36.36
CA HIS A 22 16.40 -11.72 -36.69
C HIS A 22 16.15 -11.59 -38.19
N THR A 23 14.89 -11.37 -38.58
CA THR A 23 14.52 -10.91 -39.92
C THR A 23 14.81 -9.41 -40.04
N THR A 24 15.86 -9.05 -40.79
CA THR A 24 16.12 -7.69 -41.26
C THR A 24 15.81 -7.62 -42.76
N VAL A 25 14.94 -6.67 -43.13
CA VAL A 25 14.58 -6.37 -44.52
C VAL A 25 15.60 -5.36 -45.05
N SER A 26 16.35 -5.74 -46.09
CA SER A 26 17.22 -4.84 -46.85
C SER A 26 16.80 -4.81 -48.32
N VAL A 27 16.61 -3.59 -48.82
CA VAL A 27 16.27 -3.21 -50.19
C VAL A 27 17.51 -3.34 -51.09
N ALA A 28 17.34 -3.84 -52.31
CA ALA A 28 18.35 -3.81 -53.37
C ALA A 28 17.87 -2.96 -54.57
N PRO A 29 18.78 -2.29 -55.29
CA PRO A 29 18.47 -1.33 -56.36
C PRO A 29 18.40 -2.00 -57.74
N THR A 30 17.61 -1.42 -58.65
CA THR A 30 17.55 -1.80 -60.06
C THR A 30 18.22 -0.75 -60.94
N SER A 31 19.09 -1.20 -61.84
CA SER A 31 19.81 -0.38 -62.82
C SER A 31 19.70 -0.97 -64.25
N GLY A 32 19.23 -0.13 -65.19
CA GLY A 32 19.53 -0.13 -66.64
C GLY A 32 18.60 -0.91 -67.59
N PRO A 33 18.55 -0.60 -68.92
CA PRO A 33 19.18 0.49 -69.68
C PRO A 33 18.18 1.39 -70.47
N ALA A 34 18.74 2.33 -71.24
CA ALA A 34 18.11 3.44 -71.95
C ALA A 34 17.60 3.11 -73.36
N GLU A 35 16.52 3.77 -73.79
CA GLU A 35 16.23 4.08 -75.20
C GLU A 35 15.61 5.48 -75.33
N GLU A 36 15.79 6.05 -76.52
CA GLU A 36 15.89 7.46 -76.89
C GLU A 36 14.65 7.96 -77.66
N TYR A 37 14.19 9.20 -77.41
CA TYR A 37 13.65 10.07 -78.48
C TYR A 37 13.54 11.55 -78.07
N THR A 38 13.92 12.40 -79.02
CA THR A 38 13.95 13.88 -79.08
C THR A 38 12.58 14.56 -79.17
N ILE A 39 12.47 15.83 -78.73
CA ILE A 39 12.13 17.02 -79.57
C ILE A 39 11.93 18.32 -78.75
N VAL A 40 12.81 19.29 -79.06
CA VAL A 40 12.66 20.75 -79.27
C VAL A 40 12.33 21.71 -78.11
N HIS A 41 13.34 22.53 -77.79
CA HIS A 41 13.28 23.78 -77.04
C HIS A 41 12.88 24.98 -77.92
N THR A 42 11.98 25.84 -77.43
CA THR A 42 11.74 27.19 -77.96
C THR A 42 12.44 28.23 -77.08
N GLY A 43 13.40 28.95 -77.68
CA GLY A 43 14.25 29.92 -76.99
C GLY A 43 13.56 31.24 -76.63
N LYS A 44 14.08 31.92 -75.59
CA LYS A 44 13.80 33.32 -75.27
C LYS A 44 15.06 34.18 -75.49
N PRO A 45 14.95 35.44 -75.94
CA PRO A 45 16.08 36.23 -76.42
C PRO A 45 16.89 36.91 -75.31
N ARG A 46 18.16 37.18 -75.65
CA ARG A 46 19.22 37.80 -74.85
C ARG A 46 18.94 39.29 -74.51
N VAL A 47 19.18 39.68 -73.26
CA VAL A 47 19.33 41.08 -72.84
C VAL A 47 20.79 41.32 -72.45
N LYS A 48 21.37 42.43 -72.94
CA LYS A 48 22.79 42.81 -72.81
C LYS A 48 23.14 43.25 -71.37
N PRO A 49 24.38 43.03 -70.89
CA PRO A 49 24.79 43.43 -69.55
C PRO A 49 25.12 44.93 -69.50
N LYS A 50 24.69 45.61 -68.43
CA LYS A 50 25.03 47.00 -68.12
C LYS A 50 26.25 47.02 -67.20
N LYS A 51 27.21 47.90 -67.52
CA LYS A 51 28.51 48.10 -66.85
C LYS A 51 28.36 48.47 -65.37
N TRP A 52 29.20 47.88 -64.53
CA TRP A 52 29.41 48.25 -63.13
C TRP A 52 30.36 49.45 -63.05
N ILE A 53 30.04 50.40 -62.19
CA ILE A 53 30.95 51.45 -61.70
C ILE A 53 31.08 51.16 -60.19
N GLU A 54 32.30 50.95 -59.74
CA GLU A 54 32.68 50.96 -58.33
C GLU A 54 32.83 52.41 -57.87
N GLU A 55 32.24 52.78 -56.73
CA GLU A 55 32.97 53.33 -55.57
C GLU A 55 32.03 53.73 -54.42
N GLU A 56 32.47 53.31 -53.23
CA GLU A 56 32.43 53.96 -51.91
C GLU A 56 31.14 54.06 -51.06
N GLU A 57 31.38 53.64 -49.80
CA GLU A 57 30.65 53.82 -48.53
C GLU A 57 29.52 52.84 -48.16
N ASP A 58 29.87 51.94 -47.24
CA ASP A 58 28.99 51.18 -46.35
C ASP A 58 28.05 52.11 -45.58
N VAL A 59 26.79 52.20 -46.02
CA VAL A 59 25.67 52.60 -45.16
C VAL A 59 24.76 51.39 -45.00
N PRO A 60 24.52 50.88 -43.78
CA PRO A 60 23.62 49.76 -43.58
C PRO A 60 22.19 50.19 -43.96
N LEU A 61 21.66 49.59 -45.02
CA LEU A 61 20.29 49.81 -45.48
C LEU A 61 19.31 49.25 -44.44
N VAL A 62 18.82 50.12 -43.56
CA VAL A 62 17.77 49.78 -42.59
C VAL A 62 16.44 49.65 -43.33
N ASP A 63 15.88 48.45 -43.34
CA ASP A 63 14.57 48.16 -43.91
C ASP A 63 13.46 48.76 -43.02
N HIS A 64 13.03 49.98 -43.36
CA HIS A 64 11.93 50.69 -42.69
C HIS A 64 10.54 50.24 -43.16
N THR A 65 10.41 49.14 -43.90
CA THR A 65 9.11 48.73 -44.42
C THR A 65 8.23 48.14 -43.31
N ALA A 66 7.17 48.88 -42.95
CA ALA A 66 6.13 48.34 -42.07
C ALA A 66 5.51 47.09 -42.74
N PRO A 67 5.38 45.97 -42.01
CA PRO A 67 4.93 44.71 -42.61
C PRO A 67 3.55 44.87 -43.24
N LEU A 68 3.49 44.76 -44.57
CA LEU A 68 2.25 44.88 -45.35
C LEU A 68 1.21 43.86 -44.85
N ALA A 69 0.07 44.35 -44.37
CA ALA A 69 -1.05 43.52 -43.95
C ALA A 69 -1.59 42.73 -45.16
N LYS A 70 -1.16 41.47 -45.29
CA LYS A 70 -1.59 40.56 -46.36
C LYS A 70 -3.09 40.22 -46.18
N ASN A 71 -3.95 41.07 -46.75
CA ASN A 71 -5.41 41.02 -46.68
C ASN A 71 -6.05 40.07 -47.70
N SER A 72 -5.38 38.99 -48.08
CA SER A 72 -5.93 38.04 -49.06
C SER A 72 -7.04 37.18 -48.42
N LYS A 73 -8.08 36.83 -49.19
CA LYS A 73 -9.13 35.89 -48.73
C LYS A 73 -8.54 34.55 -48.29
N LYS A 74 -7.42 34.14 -48.89
CA LYS A 74 -6.70 32.89 -48.57
C LYS A 74 -5.96 33.00 -47.23
N THR A 75 -5.30 34.13 -46.94
CA THR A 75 -4.64 34.37 -45.64
C THR A 75 -5.65 34.53 -44.51
N LYS A 76 -6.78 35.22 -44.75
CA LYS A 76 -7.89 35.30 -43.78
C LYS A 76 -8.52 33.94 -43.49
N ARG A 77 -8.68 33.07 -44.49
CA ARG A 77 -9.14 31.68 -44.28
C ARG A 77 -8.14 30.86 -43.47
N LEU A 78 -6.85 30.96 -43.78
CA LEU A 78 -5.77 30.27 -43.04
C LEU A 78 -5.71 30.75 -41.58
N LEU A 79 -5.72 32.06 -41.34
CA LEU A 79 -5.78 32.64 -39.99
C LEU A 79 -7.03 32.20 -39.23
N LYS A 80 -8.21 32.20 -39.87
CA LYS A 80 -9.47 31.75 -39.24
C LYS A 80 -9.45 30.24 -38.96
N GLN A 81 -8.76 29.44 -39.78
CA GLN A 81 -8.57 28.01 -39.56
C GLN A 81 -7.53 27.74 -38.46
N GLN A 82 -6.47 28.56 -38.38
CA GLN A 82 -5.44 28.49 -37.34
C GLN A 82 -6.00 28.96 -35.99
N GLN A 83 -6.80 30.03 -35.96
CA GLN A 83 -7.55 30.48 -34.79
C GLN A 83 -8.60 29.45 -34.36
N LYS A 84 -9.34 28.82 -35.28
CA LYS A 84 -10.22 27.68 -34.94
C LYS A 84 -9.46 26.47 -34.41
N ARG A 85 -8.23 26.22 -34.89
CA ARG A 85 -7.35 25.15 -34.37
C ARG A 85 -6.82 25.49 -32.97
N GLN A 86 -6.44 26.75 -32.73
CA GLN A 86 -5.97 27.24 -31.43
C GLN A 86 -7.11 27.32 -30.40
N GLN A 87 -8.32 27.74 -30.79
CA GLN A 87 -9.52 27.71 -29.93
C GLN A 87 -9.99 26.28 -29.61
N LYS A 88 -9.75 25.31 -30.49
CA LYS A 88 -9.98 23.88 -30.21
C LYS A 88 -8.86 23.23 -29.40
N ALA A 89 -7.73 23.91 -29.19
CA ALA A 89 -6.57 23.38 -28.49
C ALA A 89 -6.56 23.67 -26.99
N SER A 90 -7.46 24.51 -26.47
CA SER A 90 -7.43 24.92 -25.05
C SER A 90 -8.05 23.91 -24.07
N SER A 91 -8.47 22.73 -24.50
CA SER A 91 -9.09 21.72 -23.62
C SER A 91 -8.64 20.29 -23.92
N LYS A 92 -7.47 20.09 -24.51
CA LYS A 92 -7.01 18.76 -24.89
C LYS A 92 -5.96 18.27 -23.91
N VAL A 93 -6.40 17.86 -22.72
CA VAL A 93 -5.63 16.97 -21.84
C VAL A 93 -5.30 15.73 -22.66
N ARG A 94 -4.01 15.53 -22.97
CA ARG A 94 -3.51 14.41 -23.79
C ARG A 94 -3.06 13.24 -22.95
N ASN A 95 -2.64 13.52 -21.72
CA ASN A 95 -2.11 12.54 -20.78
C ASN A 95 -2.72 12.76 -19.38
N PHE A 96 -2.81 11.68 -18.59
CA PHE A 96 -3.28 11.72 -17.21
C PHE A 96 -2.53 12.78 -16.39
N LEU A 97 -1.20 12.83 -16.50
CA LEU A 97 -0.34 13.79 -15.78
C LEU A 97 -0.50 15.26 -16.20
N GLU A 98 -1.26 15.57 -17.26
CA GLU A 98 -1.57 16.96 -17.63
C GLU A 98 -2.78 17.52 -16.87
N LEU A 99 -3.45 16.68 -16.07
CA LEU A 99 -4.52 17.12 -15.19
C LEU A 99 -3.98 17.98 -14.04
N PRO A 100 -4.74 18.99 -13.57
CA PRO A 100 -4.44 19.69 -12.32
C PRO A 100 -4.21 18.72 -11.15
N ALA A 101 -3.27 19.05 -10.28
CA ALA A 101 -2.89 18.21 -9.14
C ALA A 101 -4.09 17.79 -8.26
N GLU A 102 -5.04 18.69 -8.04
CA GLU A 102 -6.28 18.42 -7.29
C GLU A 102 -7.13 17.31 -7.93
N LEU A 103 -7.25 17.30 -9.26
CA LEU A 103 -8.00 16.27 -9.97
C LEU A 103 -7.25 14.94 -9.96
N LEU A 104 -5.92 14.97 -10.08
CA LEU A 104 -5.09 13.79 -9.94
C LEU A 104 -5.22 13.18 -8.54
N GLN A 105 -5.13 14.00 -7.50
CA GLN A 105 -5.30 13.57 -6.12
C GLN A 105 -6.69 12.95 -5.91
N GLU A 106 -7.77 13.61 -6.32
CA GLU A 106 -9.13 13.08 -6.17
C GLU A 106 -9.30 11.73 -6.87
N ILE A 107 -8.81 11.61 -8.12
CA ILE A 107 -8.86 10.34 -8.87
C ILE A 107 -8.08 9.25 -8.13
N LEU A 108 -6.87 9.55 -7.66
CA LEU A 108 -6.05 8.60 -6.90
C LEU A 108 -6.67 8.25 -5.55
N GLY A 109 -7.37 9.19 -4.89
CA GLY A 109 -8.09 9.01 -3.64
C GLY A 109 -9.24 8.00 -3.73
N HIS A 110 -9.77 7.75 -4.93
CA HIS A 110 -10.75 6.70 -5.18
C HIS A 110 -10.14 5.29 -5.36
N LEU A 111 -8.83 5.20 -5.63
CA LEU A 111 -8.15 3.93 -5.84
C LEU A 111 -7.84 3.24 -4.52
N ARG A 112 -7.55 1.93 -4.60
CA ARG A 112 -7.05 1.17 -3.46
C ARG A 112 -5.57 1.49 -3.22
N PRO A 113 -5.09 1.45 -1.97
CA PRO A 113 -3.67 1.64 -1.67
C PRO A 113 -2.74 0.75 -2.51
N THR A 114 -3.10 -0.53 -2.66
CA THR A 114 -2.34 -1.47 -3.51
C THR A 114 -2.35 -1.12 -5.00
N ASP A 115 -3.41 -0.50 -5.51
CA ASP A 115 -3.46 -0.05 -6.91
C ASP A 115 -2.61 1.21 -7.10
N ILE A 116 -2.57 2.11 -6.11
CA ILE A 116 -1.68 3.29 -6.13
C ILE A 116 -0.22 2.86 -6.11
N ILE A 117 0.13 1.86 -5.29
CA ILE A 117 1.49 1.27 -5.30
C ILE A 117 1.84 0.68 -6.67
N ARG A 118 0.86 0.15 -7.43
CA ARG A 118 1.11 -0.32 -8.81
C ARG A 118 1.23 0.85 -9.78
N VAL A 119 0.37 1.87 -9.65
CA VAL A 119 0.41 3.08 -10.49
C VAL A 119 1.74 3.82 -10.31
N SER A 120 2.28 3.88 -9.09
CA SER A 120 3.58 4.50 -8.82
C SER A 120 4.77 3.74 -9.45
N GLN A 121 4.57 2.53 -9.95
CA GLN A 121 5.59 1.75 -10.66
C GLN A 121 5.52 1.94 -12.18
N LEU A 122 4.55 2.69 -12.70
CA LEU A 122 4.38 2.86 -14.16
C LEU A 122 5.47 3.72 -14.79
N ASN A 123 5.78 4.87 -14.19
CA ASN A 123 6.86 5.75 -14.63
C ASN A 123 7.36 6.67 -13.50
N HIS A 124 8.51 7.31 -13.72
CA HIS A 124 9.13 8.21 -12.73
C HIS A 124 8.24 9.40 -12.35
N ALA A 125 7.58 10.05 -13.30
CA ALA A 125 6.74 11.22 -13.03
C ALA A 125 5.51 10.86 -12.16
N THR A 126 4.86 9.71 -12.42
CA THR A 126 3.78 9.20 -11.56
C THR A 126 4.28 8.85 -10.16
N LYS A 127 5.49 8.30 -10.06
CA LYS A 127 6.10 7.94 -8.78
C LYS A 127 6.37 9.19 -7.94
N GLU A 128 7.01 10.19 -8.55
CA GLU A 128 7.36 11.47 -7.93
C GLU A 128 6.10 12.20 -7.46
N PHE A 129 5.08 12.32 -8.31
CA PHE A 129 3.80 12.92 -7.93
C PHE A 129 3.13 12.22 -6.74
N ILE A 130 3.08 10.87 -6.76
CA ILE A 130 2.49 10.10 -5.65
C ILE A 130 3.30 10.25 -4.37
N GLN A 131 4.63 10.34 -4.45
CA GLN A 131 5.49 10.54 -3.28
C GLN A 131 5.33 11.95 -2.69
N GLU A 132 5.21 12.98 -3.53
CA GLU A 132 5.00 14.36 -3.07
C GLU A 132 3.62 14.55 -2.42
N GLN A 133 2.57 13.92 -2.98
CA GLN A 133 1.20 14.05 -2.50
C GLN A 133 0.75 12.87 -1.62
N GLU A 134 1.69 12.06 -1.13
CA GLU A 134 1.40 10.78 -0.46
C GLU A 134 0.44 10.96 0.72
N GLY A 135 0.69 11.99 1.55
CA GLY A 135 -0.12 12.27 2.73
C GLY A 135 -1.56 12.65 2.40
N ALA A 136 -1.77 13.49 1.38
CA ALA A 136 -3.09 13.96 0.98
C ALA A 136 -3.91 12.83 0.33
N ILE A 137 -3.31 12.11 -0.63
CA ILE A 137 -3.92 10.96 -1.28
C ILE A 137 -4.29 9.89 -0.24
N THR A 138 -3.37 9.57 0.68
CA THR A 138 -3.62 8.57 1.72
C THR A 138 -4.75 8.98 2.64
N LYS A 139 -4.79 10.25 3.05
CA LYS A 139 -5.84 10.78 3.91
C LYS A 139 -7.21 10.58 3.25
N ASP A 140 -7.35 10.94 1.99
CA ASP A 140 -8.60 10.79 1.24
C ASP A 140 -9.05 9.32 1.19
N ILE A 141 -8.13 8.38 0.94
CA ILE A 141 -8.44 6.93 0.92
C ILE A 141 -8.88 6.45 2.30
N VAL A 142 -8.12 6.80 3.35
CA VAL A 142 -8.37 6.33 4.71
C VAL A 142 -9.69 6.91 5.24
N ASP A 143 -9.98 8.18 4.96
CA ASP A 143 -11.26 8.82 5.31
C ASP A 143 -12.44 8.19 4.54
N ARG A 144 -12.24 7.81 3.26
CA ARG A 144 -13.29 7.21 2.42
C ARG A 144 -13.52 5.72 2.66
N ARG A 145 -12.52 4.96 3.09
CA ARG A 145 -12.57 3.47 3.10
C ARG A 145 -12.23 2.81 4.43
N TYR A 146 -11.42 3.45 5.27
CA TYR A 146 -10.79 2.79 6.44
C TYR A 146 -10.97 3.60 7.74
N TRP A 147 -12.09 4.30 7.88
CA TRP A 147 -12.29 5.28 8.95
C TRP A 147 -12.53 4.64 10.32
N VAL A 148 -12.97 3.37 10.36
CA VAL A 148 -13.10 2.57 11.58
C VAL A 148 -11.75 1.96 11.93
N LEU A 149 -11.12 1.28 10.98
CA LEU A 149 -9.87 0.56 11.18
C LEU A 149 -8.73 1.49 11.60
N ARG A 150 -8.66 2.72 11.06
CA ARG A 150 -7.65 3.70 11.47
C ARG A 150 -7.71 4.07 12.95
N ARG A 151 -8.92 4.07 13.55
CA ARG A 151 -9.13 4.39 14.97
C ARG A 151 -8.76 3.21 15.87
N CYS A 152 -8.79 2.01 15.31
CA CYS A 152 -8.54 0.75 16.02
C CYS A 152 -7.07 0.35 15.98
N LEU A 153 -6.37 0.70 14.91
CA LEU A 153 -4.99 0.32 14.63
C LEU A 153 -4.11 1.57 14.51
N PRO A 154 -3.84 2.28 15.62
CA PRO A 154 -2.89 3.39 15.62
C PRO A 154 -1.48 2.88 15.27
N LEU A 155 -0.65 3.75 14.71
CA LEU A 155 0.76 3.48 14.50
C LEU A 155 1.56 3.72 15.80
N PRO A 156 2.58 2.90 16.09
CA PRO A 156 3.59 3.26 17.09
C PRO A 156 4.43 4.44 16.59
N VAL A 157 5.12 5.09 17.52
CA VAL A 157 5.93 6.30 17.27
C VAL A 157 7.41 5.91 17.27
N PHE A 158 8.19 6.47 16.35
CA PHE A 158 9.65 6.29 16.33
C PHE A 158 10.27 6.83 17.62
N PHE A 159 11.29 6.13 18.13
CA PHE A 159 11.96 6.57 19.36
C PHE A 159 12.57 7.97 19.20
N GLU A 160 13.08 8.29 18.00
CA GLU A 160 13.64 9.60 17.67
C GLU A 160 12.65 10.77 17.88
N GLN A 161 11.36 10.54 17.65
CA GLN A 161 10.30 11.55 17.73
C GLN A 161 9.82 11.82 19.17
N VAL A 162 10.26 11.03 20.15
CA VAL A 162 9.88 11.17 21.57
C VAL A 162 10.72 12.26 22.24
N ASP A 163 10.14 12.97 23.22
CA ASP A 163 10.84 13.99 23.99
C ASP A 163 11.97 13.41 24.85
N GLU A 164 13.04 14.19 25.09
CA GLU A 164 14.26 13.69 25.74
C GLU A 164 14.02 13.18 27.17
N ALA A 165 13.12 13.82 27.92
CA ALA A 165 12.75 13.38 29.26
C ALA A 165 12.07 12.01 29.24
N SER A 166 11.13 11.81 28.31
CA SER A 166 10.51 10.51 28.07
C SER A 166 11.51 9.47 27.58
N LYS A 167 12.46 9.82 26.70
CA LYS A 167 13.50 8.90 26.22
C LYS A 167 14.34 8.34 27.37
N ALA A 168 14.80 9.21 28.28
CA ALA A 168 15.56 8.78 29.46
C ALA A 168 14.74 7.82 30.36
N ALA A 169 13.47 8.15 30.60
CA ALA A 169 12.58 7.32 31.41
C ALA A 169 12.25 5.97 30.73
N LEU A 170 12.10 5.96 29.40
CA LEU A 170 11.87 4.76 28.60
C LEU A 170 13.11 3.86 28.56
N LEU A 171 14.33 4.38 28.64
CA LEU A 171 15.54 3.55 28.68
C LEU A 171 15.91 3.10 30.10
N ASN A 172 15.18 3.55 31.12
CA ASN A 172 15.40 3.17 32.51
C ASN A 172 15.33 1.63 32.69
N PRO A 173 16.34 0.97 33.29
CA PRO A 173 16.34 -0.48 33.49
C PRO A 173 15.10 -1.01 34.22
N SER A 174 14.57 -0.26 35.21
CA SER A 174 13.36 -0.65 35.94
C SER A 174 12.12 -0.67 35.03
N TRP A 175 12.04 0.27 34.09
CA TRP A 175 10.98 0.27 33.09
C TRP A 175 11.17 -0.89 32.09
N GLN A 176 12.39 -1.11 31.63
CA GLN A 176 12.72 -2.20 30.70
C GLN A 176 12.35 -3.57 31.28
N GLU A 177 12.62 -3.79 32.57
CA GLU A 177 12.23 -5.00 33.28
C GLU A 177 10.71 -5.16 33.40
N LYS A 178 9.98 -4.09 33.79
CA LYS A 178 8.50 -4.12 33.85
C LYS A 178 7.88 -4.39 32.49
N THR A 179 8.48 -3.87 31.43
CA THR A 179 8.02 -4.02 30.06
C THR A 179 8.33 -5.40 29.50
N ALA A 180 9.29 -6.12 30.07
CA ALA A 180 9.66 -7.47 29.65
C ALA A 180 8.48 -8.44 29.64
N ILE A 181 7.47 -8.25 30.51
CA ILE A 181 6.24 -9.04 30.52
C ILE A 181 5.45 -8.87 29.21
N ASN A 182 5.31 -7.63 28.74
CA ASN A 182 4.62 -7.28 27.49
C ASN A 182 5.49 -7.53 26.26
N ARG A 183 6.80 -7.76 26.45
CA ARG A 183 7.75 -8.24 25.43
C ARG A 183 7.98 -9.74 25.47
N LYS A 184 7.28 -10.50 26.33
CA LYS A 184 7.35 -11.97 26.28
C LYS A 184 7.06 -12.39 24.84
N PRO A 185 7.98 -13.12 24.19
CA PRO A 185 7.92 -13.31 22.75
C PRO A 185 6.71 -14.17 22.42
N TYR A 186 5.64 -13.53 21.95
CA TYR A 186 4.64 -14.26 21.19
C TYR A 186 5.36 -14.87 20.00
N GLN A 187 5.10 -16.15 19.72
CA GLN A 187 5.80 -16.83 18.64
C GLN A 187 5.63 -16.13 17.28
N HIS A 188 4.55 -15.38 17.11
CA HIS A 188 4.16 -14.75 15.85
C HIS A 188 4.41 -13.23 15.83
N ILE A 189 5.07 -12.66 16.84
CA ILE A 189 5.34 -11.21 16.91
C ILE A 189 6.81 -10.99 17.26
N LYS A 190 7.49 -10.20 16.44
CA LYS A 190 8.84 -9.73 16.76
C LYS A 190 8.78 -8.76 17.93
N THR A 191 9.67 -8.93 18.90
CA THR A 191 9.80 -7.98 20.01
C THR A 191 10.16 -6.60 19.50
N ILE A 192 9.52 -5.57 20.06
CA ILE A 192 9.86 -4.18 19.75
C ILE A 192 11.32 -3.90 20.14
N ASP A 193 11.99 -3.10 19.32
CA ASP A 193 13.32 -2.59 19.64
C ASP A 193 13.18 -1.21 20.32
N PRO A 194 13.52 -1.09 21.62
CA PRO A 194 13.32 0.14 22.37
C PRO A 194 14.24 1.29 21.95
N GLU A 195 15.30 1.01 21.17
CA GLU A 195 16.20 2.04 20.65
C GLU A 195 15.64 2.69 19.38
N ASN A 196 14.80 1.97 18.63
CA ASN A 196 14.25 2.41 17.34
C ASN A 196 12.78 2.85 17.44
N VAL A 197 11.99 2.23 18.31
CA VAL A 197 10.55 2.50 18.45
C VAL A 197 10.21 2.77 19.92
N CYS A 198 9.33 3.75 20.15
CA CYS A 198 8.85 4.06 21.49
C CYS A 198 8.29 2.81 22.18
N SER A 199 8.75 2.55 23.40
CA SER A 199 8.37 1.37 24.18
C SER A 199 7.32 1.65 25.25
N CYS A 200 6.56 2.74 25.15
CA CYS A 200 5.41 2.98 26.04
C CYS A 200 4.30 1.94 25.81
N PRO A 201 3.40 1.68 26.79
CA PRO A 201 2.30 0.73 26.65
C PRO A 201 1.49 0.88 25.36
N SER A 202 1.11 2.10 24.99
CA SER A 202 0.38 2.38 23.75
C SER A 202 1.13 1.93 22.51
N CYS A 203 2.43 2.24 22.40
CA CYS A 203 3.23 1.86 21.23
C CYS A 203 3.52 0.36 21.19
N LEU A 204 3.70 -0.28 22.35
CA LEU A 204 3.79 -1.75 22.44
C LEU A 204 2.52 -2.44 21.95
N LEU A 205 1.36 -1.96 22.38
CA LEU A 205 0.08 -2.51 21.95
C LEU A 205 -0.16 -2.27 20.47
N ALA A 206 0.14 -1.06 19.96
CA ALA A 206 0.07 -0.73 18.55
C ALA A 206 0.97 -1.66 17.72
N TRP A 207 2.23 -1.82 18.12
CA TRP A 207 3.19 -2.73 17.48
C TRP A 207 2.67 -4.17 17.44
N ASN A 208 2.22 -4.69 18.58
CA ASN A 208 1.71 -6.05 18.68
C ASN A 208 0.47 -6.24 17.79
N ASN A 209 -0.51 -5.33 17.86
CA ASN A 209 -1.74 -5.41 17.08
C ASN A 209 -1.46 -5.39 15.56
N LEU A 210 -0.55 -4.53 15.08
CA LEU A 210 -0.20 -4.46 13.66
C LEU A 210 0.53 -5.72 13.18
N ASN A 211 1.40 -6.30 14.01
CA ASN A 211 2.05 -7.58 13.68
C ASN A 211 1.04 -8.75 13.65
N VAL A 212 0.08 -8.80 14.59
CA VAL A 212 -1.01 -9.79 14.57
C VAL A 212 -1.82 -9.68 13.29
N VAL A 213 -2.17 -8.46 12.87
CA VAL A 213 -2.91 -8.21 11.63
C VAL A 213 -2.19 -8.80 10.42
N LEU A 214 -0.87 -8.61 10.33
CA LEU A 214 -0.06 -9.14 9.23
C LEU A 214 0.08 -10.67 9.28
N ASP A 215 0.28 -11.24 10.48
CA ASP A 215 0.39 -12.70 10.64
C ASP A 215 -0.94 -13.40 10.34
N LEU A 216 -2.06 -12.84 10.81
CA LEU A 216 -3.39 -13.32 10.46
C LEU A 216 -3.63 -13.26 8.95
N ALA A 217 -3.25 -12.15 8.30
CA ALA A 217 -3.37 -12.01 6.85
C ALA A 217 -2.50 -13.00 6.08
N HIS A 218 -1.30 -13.32 6.57
CA HIS A 218 -0.41 -14.32 5.99
C HIS A 218 -1.08 -15.71 5.95
N PHE A 219 -1.69 -16.14 7.06
CA PHE A 219 -2.35 -17.43 7.18
C PHE A 219 -3.80 -17.46 6.67
N GLN A 220 -4.31 -16.33 6.20
CA GLN A 220 -5.69 -16.23 5.75
C GLN A 220 -5.99 -17.17 4.56
N TRP A 221 -4.98 -17.46 3.74
CA TRP A 221 -5.09 -18.50 2.72
C TRP A 221 -5.43 -19.87 3.32
N ASN A 222 -4.63 -20.36 4.26
CA ASN A 222 -4.84 -21.65 4.93
C ASN A 222 -6.22 -21.69 5.59
N LEU A 223 -6.58 -20.62 6.32
CA LEU A 223 -7.88 -20.52 6.98
C LEU A 223 -9.05 -20.60 6.00
N ASN A 224 -8.95 -19.93 4.84
CA ASN A 224 -10.00 -19.96 3.81
C ASN A 224 -10.13 -21.30 3.09
N HIS A 225 -9.03 -22.03 2.94
CA HIS A 225 -9.02 -23.36 2.33
C HIS A 225 -9.23 -24.50 3.34
N ARG A 226 -9.39 -24.17 4.63
CA ARG A 226 -9.50 -25.12 5.75
C ARG A 226 -8.26 -26.03 5.85
N GLU A 227 -7.11 -25.49 5.47
CA GLU A 227 -5.81 -26.13 5.65
C GLU A 227 -5.27 -25.79 7.04
N PRO A 228 -4.64 -26.74 7.74
CA PRO A 228 -4.03 -26.45 9.03
C PRO A 228 -2.89 -25.44 8.89
N ILE A 229 -2.77 -24.54 9.86
CA ILE A 229 -1.66 -23.61 10.01
C ILE A 229 -0.46 -24.40 10.55
N PRO A 230 0.76 -24.15 10.06
CA PRO A 230 1.95 -24.78 10.61
C PRO A 230 2.12 -24.49 12.10
N MET A 231 2.10 -25.55 12.91
CA MET A 231 2.30 -25.44 14.35
C MET A 231 3.77 -25.48 14.73
N ILE A 232 4.17 -24.58 15.63
CA ILE A 232 5.54 -24.51 16.14
C ILE A 232 5.64 -25.36 17.42
N PRO A 233 6.53 -26.36 17.47
CA PRO A 233 6.77 -27.12 18.69
C PRO A 233 7.18 -26.22 19.85
N ARG A 234 6.70 -26.55 21.06
CA ARG A 234 7.03 -25.79 22.27
C ARG A 234 8.55 -25.69 22.46
N GLY A 235 9.03 -24.50 22.80
CA GLY A 235 10.45 -24.23 23.03
C GLY A 235 11.31 -24.09 21.76
N THR A 236 10.71 -24.23 20.57
CA THR A 236 11.42 -24.03 19.30
C THR A 236 11.04 -22.70 18.66
N ASN A 237 11.95 -22.13 17.86
CA ASN A 237 11.67 -20.98 17.02
C ASN A 237 12.27 -21.24 15.62
N PRO A 238 11.52 -21.84 14.69
CA PRO A 238 12.07 -22.26 13.42
C PRO A 238 12.41 -21.06 12.51
N ASP A 239 13.40 -21.23 11.62
CA ASP A 239 13.89 -20.16 10.74
C ASP A 239 12.81 -19.50 9.89
N TRP A 240 11.82 -20.27 9.42
CA TRP A 240 10.72 -19.72 8.65
C TRP A 240 9.89 -18.72 9.46
N ASN A 241 9.74 -18.95 10.77
CA ASN A 241 8.96 -18.10 11.67
C ASN A 241 9.73 -16.82 12.02
N ILE A 242 11.04 -16.93 12.20
CA ILE A 242 11.92 -15.77 12.40
C ILE A 242 11.84 -14.86 11.16
N LYS A 243 12.02 -15.44 9.96
CA LYS A 243 11.92 -14.69 8.69
C LYS A 243 10.55 -14.04 8.51
N LEU A 244 9.48 -14.73 8.90
CA LEU A 244 8.11 -14.21 8.81
C LEU A 244 7.88 -13.03 9.76
N THR A 245 8.26 -13.18 11.03
CA THR A 245 8.09 -12.09 12.02
C THR A 245 9.00 -10.89 11.72
N ASP A 246 10.19 -11.11 11.17
CA ASP A 246 11.06 -10.05 10.65
C ASP A 246 10.42 -9.30 9.47
N GLN A 247 9.76 -10.01 8.55
CA GLN A 247 9.04 -9.38 7.44
C GLN A 247 7.87 -8.54 7.93
N HIS A 248 7.08 -9.03 8.89
CA HIS A 248 5.99 -8.27 9.47
C HIS A 248 6.50 -6.99 10.16
N ALA A 249 7.55 -7.10 10.97
CA ALA A 249 8.16 -5.95 11.63
C ALA A 249 8.64 -4.89 10.62
N ARG A 250 9.26 -5.29 9.51
CA ARG A 250 9.68 -4.35 8.44
C ARG A 250 8.49 -3.66 7.77
N ILE A 251 7.38 -4.37 7.58
CA ILE A 251 6.16 -3.77 7.02
C ILE A 251 5.57 -2.76 8.02
N VAL A 252 5.56 -3.07 9.32
CA VAL A 252 5.10 -2.13 10.36
C VAL A 252 5.98 -0.89 10.40
N GLN A 253 7.30 -1.04 10.40
CA GLN A 253 8.23 0.09 10.33
C GLN A 253 8.00 0.94 9.08
N LYS A 254 7.86 0.30 7.91
CA LYS A 254 7.52 1.02 6.68
C LYS A 254 6.19 1.76 6.78
N ALA A 255 5.19 1.21 7.47
CA ALA A 255 3.91 1.87 7.70
C ALA A 255 4.01 3.06 8.66
N MET A 256 5.01 3.07 9.56
CA MET A 256 5.30 4.23 10.41
C MET A 256 5.90 5.39 9.59
N ASP A 257 6.70 5.10 8.56
CA ASP A 257 7.32 6.10 7.68
C ASP A 257 6.41 6.55 6.53
N SER A 258 5.68 5.62 5.92
CA SER A 258 4.90 5.84 4.69
C SER A 258 3.40 5.73 4.97
N PRO A 259 2.65 6.84 4.87
CA PRO A 259 1.19 6.83 4.98
C PRO A 259 0.53 5.84 4.02
N LEU A 260 1.04 5.70 2.79
CA LEU A 260 0.49 4.76 1.82
C LEU A 260 0.70 3.30 2.25
N ALA A 261 1.85 2.99 2.86
CA ALA A 261 2.10 1.67 3.43
C ALA A 261 1.15 1.37 4.60
N TYR A 262 0.83 2.35 5.43
CA TYR A 262 -0.19 2.21 6.47
C TYR A 262 -1.57 1.94 5.88
N ALA A 263 -2.02 2.70 4.88
CA ALA A 263 -3.29 2.44 4.22
C ALA A 263 -3.33 1.05 3.56
N ALA A 264 -2.23 0.59 2.98
CA ALA A 264 -2.12 -0.77 2.44
C ALA A 264 -2.26 -1.84 3.54
N LEU A 265 -1.70 -1.62 4.72
CA LEU A 265 -1.90 -2.50 5.88
C LEU A 265 -3.38 -2.56 6.28
N LEU A 266 -4.07 -1.41 6.36
CA LEU A 266 -5.51 -1.36 6.64
C LEU A 266 -6.31 -2.10 5.55
N GLN A 267 -5.98 -1.93 4.28
CA GLN A 267 -6.58 -2.67 3.17
C GLN A 267 -6.39 -4.19 3.35
N THR A 268 -5.19 -4.65 3.70
CA THR A 268 -4.91 -6.07 3.95
C THR A 268 -5.73 -6.61 5.11
N HIS A 269 -5.89 -5.82 6.17
CA HIS A 269 -6.69 -6.22 7.32
C HIS A 269 -8.18 -6.29 7.02
N LEU A 270 -8.73 -5.30 6.32
CA LEU A 270 -10.12 -5.32 5.88
C LEU A 270 -10.41 -6.58 5.06
N ASN A 271 -9.54 -6.88 4.09
CA ASN A 271 -9.63 -8.10 3.29
C ASN A 271 -9.62 -9.38 4.14
N THR A 272 -8.83 -9.37 5.21
CA THR A 272 -8.74 -10.49 6.16
C THR A 272 -10.04 -10.65 6.94
N ILE A 273 -10.58 -9.58 7.51
CA ILE A 273 -11.88 -9.60 8.21
C ILE A 273 -13.00 -10.08 7.27
N THR A 274 -13.12 -9.44 6.11
CA THR A 274 -14.15 -9.79 5.11
C THR A 274 -14.04 -11.24 4.67
N GLY A 275 -12.82 -11.74 4.41
CA GLY A 275 -12.58 -13.14 4.07
C GLY A 275 -13.01 -14.11 5.18
N THR A 276 -12.71 -13.79 6.43
CA THR A 276 -13.06 -14.64 7.59
C THR A 276 -14.57 -14.69 7.80
N LEU A 277 -15.24 -13.54 7.73
CA LEU A 277 -16.68 -13.47 7.87
C LEU A 277 -17.40 -14.21 6.75
N LEU A 278 -17.03 -13.97 5.48
CA LEU A 278 -17.61 -14.67 4.33
C LEU A 278 -17.30 -16.17 4.31
N ARG A 279 -16.23 -16.64 4.95
CA ARG A 279 -15.93 -18.07 5.08
C ARG A 279 -17.00 -18.80 5.89
N GLN A 280 -17.62 -18.14 6.88
CA GLN A 280 -18.61 -18.78 7.77
C GLN A 280 -19.88 -19.22 7.03
N THR A 281 -20.25 -18.52 5.96
CA THR A 281 -21.46 -18.83 5.19
C THR A 281 -21.22 -19.85 4.09
N ARG A 282 -19.96 -20.23 3.84
CA ARG A 282 -19.63 -21.18 2.77
C ARG A 282 -19.78 -22.62 3.25
N PRO A 283 -20.54 -23.47 2.53
CA PRO A 283 -20.66 -24.89 2.84
C PRO A 283 -19.28 -25.58 2.92
N ALA A 284 -19.16 -26.54 3.82
CA ALA A 284 -17.99 -27.41 3.87
C ALA A 284 -17.81 -28.12 2.51
N GLY A 285 -16.60 -28.05 1.93
CA GLY A 285 -16.27 -28.65 0.63
C GLY A 285 -16.31 -27.69 -0.58
N MET A 286 -16.91 -26.49 -0.47
CA MET A 286 -16.85 -25.47 -1.54
C MET A 286 -15.51 -24.72 -1.61
N GLY A 287 -14.77 -24.64 -0.50
CA GLY A 287 -13.46 -24.00 -0.45
C GLY A 287 -12.40 -24.63 -1.36
N GLN A 288 -12.54 -25.92 -1.69
CA GLN A 288 -11.67 -26.60 -2.66
C GLN A 288 -12.10 -26.41 -4.12
N LYS A 289 -13.39 -26.18 -4.38
CA LYS A 289 -13.93 -26.03 -5.74
C LYS A 289 -13.93 -24.58 -6.24
N GLN A 290 -13.92 -23.61 -5.33
CA GLN A 290 -13.80 -22.18 -5.64
C GLN A 290 -12.82 -21.52 -4.67
N PRO A 291 -11.51 -21.58 -4.96
CA PRO A 291 -10.49 -20.99 -4.11
C PRO A 291 -10.69 -19.48 -4.04
N LEU A 292 -10.72 -18.94 -2.81
CA LEU A 292 -10.66 -17.50 -2.61
C LEU A 292 -9.22 -17.09 -2.98
N HIS A 293 -9.03 -16.45 -4.14
CA HIS A 293 -7.70 -16.08 -4.62
C HIS A 293 -6.91 -15.36 -3.52
N ARG A 294 -5.60 -15.60 -3.43
CA ARG A 294 -4.63 -15.01 -2.47
C ARG A 294 -4.66 -13.47 -2.35
N HIS A 295 -5.41 -12.80 -3.23
CA HIS A 295 -5.55 -11.35 -3.34
C HIS A 295 -7.02 -10.88 -3.42
N ASN A 296 -7.98 -11.64 -2.88
CA ASN A 296 -9.43 -11.32 -2.91
C ASN A 296 -9.95 -10.93 -4.32
N LYS A 297 -9.32 -11.40 -5.39
CA LYS A 297 -9.80 -11.14 -6.75
C LYS A 297 -10.99 -12.06 -7.02
N ARG A 298 -12.19 -11.46 -6.94
CA ARG A 298 -13.49 -11.97 -7.38
C ARG A 298 -13.76 -13.42 -6.96
N ALA A 299 -14.27 -13.58 -5.74
CA ALA A 299 -15.15 -14.71 -5.47
C ALA A 299 -16.32 -14.64 -6.46
N VAL A 300 -16.66 -15.77 -7.07
CA VAL A 300 -17.96 -15.95 -7.73
C VAL A 300 -19.04 -15.54 -6.72
N PRO A 301 -20.05 -14.74 -7.11
CA PRO A 301 -21.11 -14.34 -6.20
C PRO A 301 -21.74 -15.60 -5.60
N LEU A 302 -21.77 -15.72 -4.27
CA LEU A 302 -22.66 -16.68 -3.66
C LEU A 302 -24.09 -16.23 -4.00
N PRO A 303 -25.06 -17.15 -4.11
CA PRO A 303 -26.42 -16.76 -4.44
C PRO A 303 -26.91 -15.67 -3.48
N ALA A 304 -27.40 -14.56 -4.04
CA ALA A 304 -27.77 -13.30 -3.38
C ALA A 304 -28.79 -13.38 -2.22
N LYS A 305 -29.17 -14.58 -1.79
CA LYS A 305 -30.17 -14.85 -0.75
C LYS A 305 -29.60 -15.21 0.62
N THR A 306 -28.29 -15.31 0.81
CA THR A 306 -27.71 -15.74 2.11
C THR A 306 -27.05 -14.60 2.86
N VAL A 307 -27.82 -13.56 3.21
CA VAL A 307 -27.51 -12.79 4.43
C VAL A 307 -27.86 -13.72 5.58
N HIS A 308 -26.86 -14.36 6.18
CA HIS A 308 -27.13 -15.12 7.40
C HIS A 308 -27.34 -14.10 8.53
N PRO A 309 -28.51 -14.07 9.21
CA PRO A 309 -28.78 -13.10 10.28
C PRO A 309 -27.83 -13.22 11.48
N ASN A 310 -27.01 -14.27 11.51
CA ASN A 310 -26.08 -14.58 12.59
C ASN A 310 -24.63 -14.19 12.27
N LEU A 311 -24.37 -13.57 11.11
CA LEU A 311 -23.01 -13.14 10.77
C LEU A 311 -22.64 -11.89 11.57
N LEU A 312 -21.40 -11.84 12.07
CA LEU A 312 -20.92 -10.65 12.77
C LEU A 312 -21.00 -9.42 11.85
N TYR A 313 -21.51 -8.30 12.38
CA TYR A 313 -21.75 -7.06 11.66
C TYR A 313 -22.76 -7.15 10.51
N TYR A 314 -23.52 -8.25 10.39
CA TYR A 314 -24.49 -8.44 9.30
C TYR A 314 -23.87 -8.24 7.91
N LEU A 315 -22.59 -8.60 7.73
CA LEU A 315 -21.87 -8.36 6.48
C LEU A 315 -22.60 -9.05 5.31
N THR A 316 -22.81 -8.29 4.25
CA THR A 316 -23.38 -8.78 2.99
C THR A 316 -22.30 -8.87 1.91
N GLU A 317 -22.60 -9.53 0.80
CA GLU A 317 -21.70 -9.52 -0.37
C GLU A 317 -21.54 -8.12 -0.96
N HIS A 318 -22.59 -7.29 -0.90
CA HIS A 318 -22.53 -5.91 -1.35
C HIS A 318 -21.51 -5.11 -0.54
N ASP A 319 -21.55 -5.26 0.79
CA ASP A 319 -20.56 -4.62 1.68
C ASP A 319 -19.13 -5.08 1.33
N ALA A 320 -18.95 -6.38 1.07
CA ALA A 320 -17.65 -6.91 0.66
C ALA A 320 -17.16 -6.35 -0.69
N MET A 321 -18.09 -6.00 -1.61
CA MET A 321 -17.77 -5.39 -2.90
C MET A 321 -17.43 -3.90 -2.81
N GLN A 322 -17.89 -3.18 -1.77
CA GLN A 322 -17.55 -1.76 -1.59
C GLN A 322 -16.08 -1.56 -1.22
N GLU A 323 -15.45 -2.58 -0.63
CA GLU A 323 -14.05 -2.54 -0.17
C GLU A 323 -13.79 -1.37 0.80
N ASP A 324 -14.78 -1.08 1.64
CA ASP A 324 -14.71 -0.14 2.77
C ASP A 324 -15.04 -0.85 4.10
N ASP A 325 -14.81 -0.16 5.20
CA ASP A 325 -15.05 -0.68 6.55
C ASP A 325 -16.39 -0.24 7.17
N ALA A 326 -17.34 0.21 6.35
CA ALA A 326 -18.64 0.72 6.82
C ALA A 326 -19.42 -0.29 7.65
N PHE A 327 -19.39 -1.56 7.26
CA PHE A 327 -20.10 -2.61 7.99
C PHE A 327 -19.59 -2.76 9.42
N LEU A 328 -18.34 -2.40 9.72
CA LEU A 328 -17.78 -2.49 11.07
C LEU A 328 -18.39 -1.49 12.05
N GLU A 329 -19.17 -0.52 11.60
CA GLU A 329 -19.90 0.42 12.46
C GLU A 329 -21.19 -0.19 13.05
N ARG A 330 -21.71 -1.25 12.42
CA ARG A 330 -22.91 -1.93 12.88
C ARG A 330 -22.67 -2.57 14.25
N GLU A 331 -23.76 -2.88 14.94
CA GLU A 331 -23.70 -3.61 16.20
C GLU A 331 -22.93 -4.92 16.03
N GLY A 332 -22.06 -5.22 16.99
CA GLY A 332 -21.31 -6.46 17.00
C GLY A 332 -20.70 -6.77 18.35
N LYS A 333 -20.34 -8.03 18.56
CA LYS A 333 -19.62 -8.44 19.76
C LYS A 333 -18.24 -7.78 19.76
N PRO A 334 -17.83 -7.11 20.86
CA PRO A 334 -16.50 -6.52 20.92
C PRO A 334 -15.43 -7.63 20.94
N SER A 335 -14.41 -7.52 20.08
CA SER A 335 -13.25 -8.41 20.10
C SER A 335 -12.14 -7.81 20.96
N TYR A 336 -12.10 -8.15 22.25
CA TYR A 336 -10.96 -7.78 23.11
C TYR A 336 -9.87 -8.84 23.14
N GLU A 337 -10.18 -10.05 22.69
CA GLU A 337 -9.26 -11.17 22.83
C GLU A 337 -8.09 -11.00 21.88
N PHE A 338 -6.96 -10.59 22.47
CA PHE A 338 -5.68 -10.59 21.79
C PHE A 338 -5.31 -12.03 21.39
N PRO A 339 -5.01 -12.32 20.11
CA PRO A 339 -4.60 -13.64 19.67
C PRO A 339 -3.19 -14.00 20.17
N TYR A 340 -3.06 -14.56 21.36
CA TYR A 340 -1.76 -14.91 21.93
C TYR A 340 -1.04 -16.06 21.18
N HIS A 341 -1.80 -16.90 20.48
CA HIS A 341 -1.30 -18.03 19.69
C HIS A 341 -2.03 -18.12 18.34
N ARG A 342 -1.39 -18.72 17.33
CA ARG A 342 -1.99 -18.90 16.00
C ARG A 342 -3.24 -19.80 16.02
N ASP A 343 -3.37 -20.67 17.02
CA ASP A 343 -4.59 -21.46 17.22
C ASP A 343 -5.83 -20.59 17.43
N ASN A 344 -5.67 -19.39 18.00
CA ASN A 344 -6.77 -18.47 18.21
C ASN A 344 -7.37 -17.99 16.86
N TYR A 345 -6.60 -18.04 15.76
CA TYR A 345 -7.05 -17.59 14.44
C TYR A 345 -8.21 -18.42 13.89
N TYR A 346 -8.36 -19.68 14.31
CA TYR A 346 -9.47 -20.53 13.86
C TYR A 346 -10.83 -20.04 14.35
N ASN A 347 -10.88 -19.46 15.54
CA ASN A 347 -12.11 -19.00 16.19
C ASN A 347 -12.32 -17.48 16.07
N LEU A 348 -11.30 -16.76 15.57
CA LEU A 348 -11.31 -15.32 15.44
C LEU A 348 -12.13 -14.89 14.23
N LEU A 349 -13.27 -14.23 14.47
CA LEU A 349 -14.17 -13.79 13.39
C LEU A 349 -13.77 -12.43 12.80
N ALA A 350 -13.50 -11.47 13.68
CA ALA A 350 -12.95 -10.18 13.32
C ALA A 350 -12.03 -9.74 14.45
N TYR A 351 -10.85 -9.25 14.09
CA TYR A 351 -9.91 -8.70 15.05
C TYR A 351 -9.90 -7.19 14.88
N VAL A 352 -10.65 -6.48 15.72
CA VAL A 352 -10.71 -5.02 15.67
C VAL A 352 -10.43 -4.47 17.07
N PRO A 353 -9.14 -4.29 17.43
CA PRO A 353 -8.75 -3.92 18.79
C PRO A 353 -9.11 -2.47 19.11
N ASN A 354 -8.89 -2.05 20.36
CA ASN A 354 -9.07 -0.66 20.81
C ASN A 354 -10.48 -0.08 20.63
N ARG A 355 -11.52 -0.92 20.61
CA ARG A 355 -12.91 -0.48 20.63
C ARG A 355 -13.85 -1.40 21.43
N LYS A 356 -14.95 -0.83 21.92
CA LYS A 356 -16.04 -1.49 22.67
C LYS A 356 -17.39 -1.09 22.10
N TRP A 357 -18.32 -2.03 22.00
CA TRP A 357 -19.73 -1.69 21.83
C TRP A 357 -20.32 -1.28 23.18
N ASN A 358 -20.75 -0.03 23.30
CA ASN A 358 -21.54 0.42 24.45
C ASN A 358 -23.02 0.15 24.16
N LYS A 359 -23.62 -0.75 24.95
CA LYS A 359 -25.04 -1.14 24.81
C LYS A 359 -26.01 -0.03 25.25
N GLU A 360 -25.60 0.83 26.18
CA GLU A 360 -26.47 1.90 26.69
C GLU A 360 -26.57 3.02 25.67
N GLU A 361 -25.42 3.45 25.14
CA GLU A 361 -25.32 4.52 24.16
C GLU A 361 -25.49 4.04 22.70
N GLN A 362 -25.62 2.72 22.48
CA GLN A 362 -25.73 2.08 21.17
C GLN A 362 -24.66 2.57 20.17
N ARG A 363 -23.41 2.68 20.65
CA ARG A 363 -22.29 3.21 19.86
C ARG A 363 -20.96 2.52 20.16
N TRP A 364 -20.05 2.61 19.21
CA TRP A 364 -18.65 2.21 19.42
C TRP A 364 -17.89 3.28 20.22
N VAL A 365 -17.22 2.85 21.29
CA VAL A 365 -16.25 3.63 22.07
C VAL A 365 -14.85 3.19 21.66
N TYR A 366 -13.97 4.16 21.41
CA TYR A 366 -12.59 3.92 20.95
C TYR A 366 -11.58 4.32 22.03
N TYR A 367 -10.52 3.52 22.18
CA TYR A 367 -9.53 3.65 23.25
C TYR A 367 -8.10 3.88 22.75
N ALA A 368 -7.85 4.07 21.46
CA ALA A 368 -6.49 4.31 20.99
C ALA A 368 -6.05 5.77 21.16
N HIS A 369 -6.99 6.70 21.05
CA HIS A 369 -6.67 8.12 20.89
C HIS A 369 -6.16 8.76 22.20
N GLY A 370 -5.04 9.50 22.12
CA GLY A 370 -4.48 10.24 23.24
C GLY A 370 -3.89 9.39 24.38
N PHE A 371 -3.73 8.08 24.21
CA PHE A 371 -3.08 7.23 25.23
C PHE A 371 -1.56 7.33 25.20
N HIS A 372 -0.95 7.53 24.03
CA HIS A 372 0.51 7.69 23.91
C HIS A 372 1.06 8.78 24.84
N GLU A 373 0.51 9.99 24.76
CA GLU A 373 0.95 11.12 25.60
C GLU A 373 0.72 10.89 27.09
N ARG A 374 -0.41 10.26 27.44
CA ARG A 374 -0.73 9.91 28.83
C ARG A 374 0.22 8.85 29.38
N ASP A 375 0.54 7.86 28.57
CA ASP A 375 1.51 6.82 28.92
C ASP A 375 2.91 7.42 29.10
N LEU A 376 3.34 8.31 28.22
CA LEU A 376 4.62 9.00 28.37
C LEU A 376 4.66 9.88 29.62
N ALA A 377 3.59 10.62 29.93
CA ALA A 377 3.48 11.38 31.17
C ALA A 377 3.62 10.47 32.41
N TRP A 378 2.91 9.35 32.42
CA TRP A 378 2.97 8.37 33.51
C TRP A 378 4.36 7.71 33.67
N ILE A 379 5.03 7.40 32.56
CA ILE A 379 6.38 6.83 32.58
C ILE A 379 7.37 7.87 33.10
N ARG A 380 7.28 9.13 32.63
CA ARG A 380 8.15 10.21 33.11
C ARG A 380 8.04 10.36 34.62
N GLU A 381 6.83 10.53 35.14
CA GLU A 381 6.57 10.73 36.58
C GLU A 381 7.21 9.65 37.48
N ARG A 382 7.39 8.42 36.97
CA ARG A 382 7.81 7.26 37.77
C ARG A 382 9.24 6.80 37.51
N PHE A 383 9.82 7.18 36.36
CA PHE A 383 11.07 6.60 35.88
C PHE A 383 12.08 7.63 35.36
N THR A 384 11.76 8.93 35.37
CA THR A 384 12.80 9.95 35.25
C THR A 384 13.68 9.90 36.50
N THR A 385 14.98 9.77 36.28
CA THR A 385 15.97 9.86 37.35
C THR A 385 16.03 11.31 37.83
N ASP A 386 15.50 11.59 39.02
CA ASP A 386 15.94 12.78 39.76
C ASP A 386 17.44 12.62 40.04
N PRO A 387 18.31 13.58 39.70
CA PRO A 387 19.75 13.48 39.96
C PRO A 387 20.13 13.48 41.46
N VAL A 388 19.19 13.30 42.39
CA VAL A 388 19.40 13.45 43.84
C VAL A 388 18.99 12.23 44.68
N SER A 389 18.39 11.18 44.13
CA SER A 389 17.99 10.03 44.97
C SER A 389 18.38 8.68 44.39
N ALA A 390 19.69 8.41 44.40
CA ALA A 390 20.19 7.05 44.53
C ALA A 390 20.23 6.67 46.03
N ALA A 391 19.06 6.52 46.65
CA ALA A 391 18.95 5.85 47.95
C ALA A 391 18.48 4.40 47.71
N PRO A 392 19.05 3.39 48.37
CA PRO A 392 18.64 2.01 48.18
C PRO A 392 17.21 1.82 48.74
N LEU A 393 16.27 1.40 47.89
CA LEU A 393 14.94 1.01 48.32
C LEU A 393 15.05 -0.17 49.29
N ALA A 394 14.71 0.10 50.56
CA ALA A 394 14.57 -0.90 51.61
C ALA A 394 13.55 -1.95 51.19
N LYS A 395 13.88 -3.22 51.46
CA LYS A 395 12.97 -4.36 51.35
C LYS A 395 11.77 -4.13 52.29
N GLY A 396 10.60 -3.92 51.69
CA GLY A 396 9.31 -3.95 52.35
C GLY A 396 8.38 -4.83 51.53
N GLU A 397 7.99 -5.96 52.13
CA GLU A 397 7.07 -6.94 51.59
C GLU A 397 5.67 -6.34 51.35
N ASP A 398 4.95 -7.00 50.43
CA ASP A 398 3.49 -6.99 50.25
C ASP A 398 2.83 -5.78 49.57
N ALA A 399 2.94 -5.78 48.24
CA ALA A 399 1.82 -5.41 47.37
C ALA A 399 1.83 -6.31 46.13
N VAL A 400 1.10 -7.43 46.22
CA VAL A 400 0.88 -8.39 45.13
C VAL A 400 0.40 -7.65 43.88
N GLY A 401 1.23 -7.69 42.85
CA GLY A 401 0.95 -7.09 41.56
C GLY A 401 -0.24 -7.77 40.88
N ALA A 402 -1.30 -7.02 40.64
CA ALA A 402 -2.32 -7.42 39.69
C ALA A 402 -1.73 -7.29 38.26
N PRO A 403 -1.73 -8.36 37.44
CA PRO A 403 -1.20 -8.31 36.09
C PRO A 403 -2.01 -7.31 35.26
N PHE A 404 -1.37 -6.49 34.43
CA PHE A 404 -1.97 -5.44 33.58
C PHE A 404 -3.26 -5.86 32.83
N VAL A 405 -3.43 -7.16 32.53
CA VAL A 405 -4.67 -7.77 32.00
C VAL A 405 -5.90 -7.50 32.88
N THR A 406 -5.73 -7.40 34.21
CA THR A 406 -6.82 -7.09 35.16
C THR A 406 -7.23 -5.61 35.17
N ARG A 407 -6.30 -4.67 34.95
CA ARG A 407 -6.65 -3.24 34.79
C ARG A 407 -7.45 -2.95 33.53
N PHE A 408 -7.24 -3.74 32.48
CA PHE A 408 -8.08 -3.70 31.28
C PHE A 408 -9.51 -4.21 31.56
N ALA A 409 -9.68 -5.16 32.48
CA ALA A 409 -10.99 -5.66 32.91
C ALA A 409 -11.71 -4.73 33.92
N GLU A 410 -10.97 -3.98 34.74
CA GLU A 410 -11.54 -3.04 35.71
C GLU A 410 -12.09 -1.77 35.04
N ASN A 411 -11.40 -1.24 34.02
CA ASN A 411 -11.90 -0.12 33.21
C ASN A 411 -13.07 -0.50 32.28
N LEU A 412 -13.50 -1.76 32.26
CA LEU A 412 -14.67 -2.24 31.53
C LEU A 412 -15.92 -2.38 32.40
N LYS A 413 -15.82 -2.16 33.72
CA LYS A 413 -16.90 -2.24 34.71
C LYS A 413 -17.50 -0.89 35.13
N THR A 414 -17.04 0.21 34.52
CA THR A 414 -17.70 1.52 34.58
C THR A 414 -18.33 1.85 33.24
#